data_AF-S0KEP0-F1
#
_entry.id   AF-S0KEP0-F1
#
_cell.length_a   1.000
_cell.length_b   1.000
_cell.length_c   1.000
_cell.angle_alpha   90.00
_cell.angle_beta   90.00
_cell.angle_gamma   90.00
#
_symmetry.space_group_name_H-M   'P 1'
#
loop_
_entity.id
_entity.type
_entity.pdbx_description
1 polymer ?
#
loop_
_entity_poly.entity_id
_entity_poly.type
_entity_poly.pdbx_seq_one_letter_code
_entity_poly.pdbx_strand_id
1 'polypeptide(L)'
;MYMIYGKQRKITQVWTHIKRQHTGEKIAVVGFPKKLPENYLRNKQIIFYESLTIKDKWLAQANQFLAKFEDEYDGIIFYVDCTSEEANEMKKIAAKYRSLVTLTVASDSPISIEHHPLKQVA
;
A
#
# COMPACT_ATOMS: atom_id res chain seq x y z
N MET A 1 -3.62 -1.59 -9.49
CA MET A 1 -3.00 -0.85 -8.37
C MET A 1 -3.89 0.32 -8.00
N TYR A 2 -4.05 0.59 -6.72
CA TYR A 2 -4.75 1.80 -6.28
C TYR A 2 -3.78 2.82 -5.68
N MET A 3 -4.09 4.09 -5.87
CA MET A 3 -3.33 5.20 -5.31
C MET A 3 -4.26 6.10 -4.53
N ILE A 4 -3.94 6.35 -3.26
CA ILE A 4 -4.72 7.20 -2.37
C ILE A 4 -3.94 8.49 -2.14
N TYR A 5 -4.34 9.56 -2.84
CA TYR A 5 -3.74 10.88 -2.74
C TYR A 5 -4.28 11.66 -1.56
N GLY A 6 -3.52 12.62 -1.02
CA GLY A 6 -4.06 13.65 -0.12
C GLY A 6 -3.07 14.19 0.92
N LYS A 7 -3.48 15.27 1.58
CA LYS A 7 -2.63 16.07 2.50
C LYS A 7 -2.70 15.64 3.97
N GLN A 8 -3.72 14.85 4.33
CA GLN A 8 -4.02 14.44 5.71
C GLN A 8 -3.78 12.94 5.92
N ARG A 9 -3.89 12.47 7.17
CA ARG A 9 -3.86 11.03 7.49
C ARG A 9 -4.94 10.28 6.71
N LYS A 10 -4.52 9.51 5.71
CA LYS A 10 -5.39 8.77 4.77
C LYS A 10 -5.94 7.44 5.30
N ILE A 11 -5.79 7.18 6.59
CA ILE A 11 -6.10 5.87 7.17
C ILE A 11 -7.58 5.51 7.04
N THR A 12 -8.49 6.47 7.22
CA THR A 12 -9.94 6.24 7.05
C THR A 12 -10.28 5.79 5.63
N GLN A 13 -9.59 6.35 4.63
CA GLN A 13 -9.79 6.05 3.23
C GLN A 13 -9.12 4.73 2.83
N VAL A 14 -7.93 4.43 3.39
CA VAL A 14 -7.34 3.09 3.31
C VAL A 14 -8.31 2.05 3.86
N TRP A 15 -8.92 2.27 5.01
CA TRP A 15 -9.92 1.37 5.57
C TRP A 15 -11.17 1.23 4.72
N THR A 16 -11.66 2.34 4.18
CA THR A 16 -12.83 2.33 3.30
C THR A 16 -12.53 1.59 2.02
N HIS A 17 -11.30 1.72 1.50
CA HIS A 17 -10.82 1.00 0.34
C HIS A 17 -10.71 -0.50 0.62
N ILE A 18 -10.06 -0.89 1.72
CA ILE A 18 -10.00 -2.28 2.21
C ILE A 18 -11.39 -2.91 2.27
N LYS A 19 -12.34 -2.25 2.96
CA LYS A 19 -13.71 -2.77 3.11
C LYS A 19 -14.49 -2.85 1.79
N ARG A 20 -14.09 -2.13 0.75
CA ARG A 20 -14.78 -2.13 -0.55
C ARG A 20 -14.16 -3.10 -1.54
N GLN A 21 -12.84 -3.19 -1.57
CA GLN A 21 -12.09 -3.92 -2.59
C GLN A 21 -11.54 -5.26 -2.10
N HIS A 22 -11.43 -5.44 -0.78
CA HIS A 22 -10.71 -6.57 -0.19
C HIS A 22 -11.54 -7.30 0.89
N THR A 23 -12.87 -7.36 0.72
CA THR A 23 -13.73 -8.04 1.70
C THR A 23 -13.52 -9.55 1.67
N GLY A 24 -13.02 -10.11 2.78
CA GLY A 24 -12.75 -11.55 2.92
C GLY A 24 -11.33 -11.96 2.52
N GLU A 25 -10.51 -11.00 2.10
CA GLU A 25 -9.12 -11.19 1.66
C GLU A 25 -8.12 -10.99 2.82
N LYS A 26 -6.97 -11.68 2.74
CA LYS A 26 -5.84 -11.42 3.63
C LYS A 26 -5.07 -10.21 3.14
N ILE A 27 -4.93 -9.20 3.98
CA ILE A 27 -4.33 -7.92 3.63
C ILE A 27 -3.11 -7.64 4.49
N ALA A 28 -2.01 -7.26 3.87
CA ALA A 28 -0.86 -6.68 4.56
C ALA A 28 -0.87 -5.15 4.44
N VAL A 29 -0.76 -4.45 5.57
CA VAL A 29 -0.52 -3.01 5.61
C VAL A 29 0.91 -2.77 6.02
N VAL A 30 1.74 -2.27 5.11
CA VAL A 30 3.17 -2.11 5.28
C VAL A 30 3.51 -0.63 5.42
N GLY A 31 4.35 -0.27 6.39
CA GLY A 31 4.74 1.12 6.62
C GLY A 31 6.02 1.25 7.43
N PHE A 32 6.34 2.50 7.80
CA PHE A 32 7.48 2.79 8.67
C PHE A 32 7.12 2.58 10.15
N PRO A 33 8.12 2.23 11.00
CA PRO A 33 7.95 2.17 12.43
C PRO A 33 7.27 3.41 13.01
N LYS A 34 6.25 3.22 13.85
CA LYS A 34 5.46 4.27 14.52
C LYS A 34 4.73 5.22 13.58
N LYS A 35 4.65 4.90 12.28
CA LYS A 35 3.85 5.64 11.28
C LYS A 35 2.58 4.89 10.92
N LEU A 36 2.52 3.59 11.23
CA LEU A 36 1.30 2.82 11.12
C LEU A 36 0.32 3.24 12.22
N PRO A 37 -1.00 3.20 11.94
CA PRO A 37 -2.01 3.59 12.89
C PRO A 37 -2.23 2.46 13.90
N GLU A 38 -1.64 2.60 15.09
CA GLU A 38 -1.53 1.60 16.16
C GLU A 38 -2.89 1.05 16.66
N ASN A 39 -3.98 1.80 16.49
CA ASN A 39 -5.28 1.47 17.08
C ASN A 39 -6.13 0.43 16.30
N TYR A 40 -5.67 -0.08 15.16
CA TYR A 40 -6.52 -0.92 14.30
C TYR A 40 -6.24 -2.43 14.37
N LEU A 41 -5.56 -2.89 15.42
CA LEU A 41 -5.11 -4.27 15.70
C LEU A 41 -6.20 -5.37 15.83
N ARG A 42 -7.46 -5.13 15.43
CA ARG A 42 -8.57 -6.05 15.72
C ARG A 42 -9.28 -6.62 14.50
N ASN A 43 -8.57 -6.88 13.40
CA ASN A 43 -9.12 -7.69 12.32
C ASN A 43 -8.15 -8.81 11.96
N LYS A 44 -8.55 -10.08 12.17
CA LYS A 44 -7.69 -11.26 11.98
C LYS A 44 -7.14 -11.42 10.55
N GLN A 45 -7.75 -10.75 9.59
CA GLN A 45 -7.39 -10.82 8.17
C GLN A 45 -6.45 -9.67 7.74
N ILE A 46 -6.15 -8.70 8.63
CA ILE A 46 -5.35 -7.53 8.29
C ILE A 46 -4.13 -7.49 9.20
N ILE A 47 -2.94 -7.62 8.61
CA ILE A 47 -1.67 -7.69 9.33
C ILE A 47 -0.87 -6.42 9.04
N PHE A 48 -0.36 -5.79 10.10
CA PHE A 48 0.45 -4.58 10.01
C PHE A 48 1.94 -4.92 10.08
N TYR A 49 2.72 -4.43 9.12
CA TYR A 49 4.15 -4.68 8.99
C TYR A 49 4.95 -3.38 9.01
N GLU A 50 5.77 -3.20 10.04
CA GLU A 50 6.73 -2.10 10.14
C GLU A 50 8.05 -2.43 9.40
N SER A 51 7.95 -2.95 8.18
CA SER A 51 9.08 -3.49 7.42
C SER A 51 9.91 -2.42 6.68
N LEU A 52 9.40 -1.19 6.57
CA LEU A 52 10.10 -0.10 5.90
C LEU A 52 10.93 0.67 6.93
N THR A 53 12.25 0.60 6.84
CA THR A 53 13.14 1.21 7.85
C THR A 53 13.91 2.42 7.31
N ILE A 54 14.17 2.47 6.00
CA ILE A 54 14.99 3.51 5.38
C ILE A 54 14.12 4.27 4.39
N LYS A 55 13.88 5.56 4.68
CA LYS A 55 12.99 6.39 3.85
C LYS A 55 13.47 6.42 2.40
N ASP A 56 14.72 6.74 2.12
CA ASP A 56 15.21 6.87 0.74
C ASP A 56 15.34 5.53 -0.02
N LYS A 57 15.19 4.39 0.67
CA LYS A 57 15.30 3.05 0.08
C LYS A 57 14.00 2.24 0.20
N TRP A 58 12.90 2.89 0.55
CA TRP A 58 11.65 2.22 0.85
C TRP A 58 11.11 1.44 -0.36
N LEU A 59 11.32 1.93 -1.59
CA LEU A 59 10.91 1.23 -2.82
C LEU A 59 11.62 -0.13 -2.97
N ALA A 60 12.91 -0.20 -2.65
CA ALA A 60 13.66 -1.46 -2.65
C ALA A 60 13.16 -2.39 -1.55
N GLN A 61 12.84 -1.85 -0.37
CA GLN A 61 12.27 -2.62 0.74
C GLN A 61 10.85 -3.12 0.42
N ALA A 62 10.04 -2.32 -0.26
CA ALA A 62 8.71 -2.68 -0.73
C ALA A 62 8.78 -3.80 -1.77
N ASN A 63 9.71 -3.72 -2.73
CA ASN A 63 9.95 -4.79 -3.70
C ASN A 63 10.40 -6.09 -3.02
N GLN A 64 11.30 -6.02 -2.03
CA GLN A 64 11.70 -7.19 -1.24
C GLN A 64 10.53 -7.78 -0.45
N PHE A 65 9.66 -6.93 0.10
CA PHE A 65 8.47 -7.39 0.80
C PHE A 65 7.52 -8.12 -0.16
N LEU A 66 7.23 -7.53 -1.32
CA LEU A 66 6.38 -8.16 -2.35
C LEU A 66 6.96 -9.49 -2.80
N ALA A 67 8.24 -9.55 -3.15
CA ALA A 67 8.90 -10.78 -3.59
C ALA A 67 8.84 -11.92 -2.55
N LYS A 68 8.71 -11.60 -1.27
CA LYS A 68 8.70 -12.57 -0.18
C LYS A 68 7.30 -12.96 0.27
N PHE A 69 6.35 -12.02 0.21
CA PHE A 69 5.06 -12.14 0.88
C PHE A 69 3.86 -12.00 -0.07
N GLU A 70 4.04 -11.77 -1.38
CA GLU A 70 2.88 -11.59 -2.29
C GLU A 70 1.91 -12.78 -2.23
N ASP A 71 2.43 -14.02 -2.20
CA ASP A 71 1.60 -15.22 -2.23
C ASP A 71 0.83 -15.45 -0.91
N GLU A 72 1.20 -14.75 0.17
CA GLU A 72 0.54 -14.86 1.47
C GLU A 72 -0.66 -13.90 1.61
N TYR A 73 -0.75 -12.88 0.75
CA TYR A 73 -1.73 -11.80 0.82
C TYR A 73 -2.37 -11.51 -0.53
N ASP A 74 -3.70 -11.49 -0.54
CA ASP A 74 -4.47 -11.09 -1.72
C ASP A 74 -4.32 -9.58 -1.99
N GLY A 75 -4.12 -8.78 -0.93
CA GLY A 75 -3.93 -7.33 -1.00
C GLY A 75 -2.76 -6.82 -0.17
N ILE A 76 -1.97 -5.90 -0.73
CA ILE A 76 -0.82 -5.30 -0.05
C ILE A 76 -0.91 -3.78 -0.14
N ILE A 77 -0.91 -3.11 1.01
CA ILE A 77 -1.11 -1.68 1.14
C ILE A 77 0.14 -1.04 1.74
N PHE A 78 0.82 -0.24 0.94
CA PHE A 78 1.94 0.58 1.39
C PHE A 78 1.44 1.92 1.93
N TYR A 79 1.46 2.05 3.26
CA TYR A 79 1.12 3.27 3.97
C TYR A 79 2.37 4.14 4.17
N VAL A 80 2.82 4.72 3.05
CA VAL A 80 3.95 5.65 2.99
C VAL A 80 3.49 6.90 2.26
N ASP A 81 3.63 8.08 2.83
CA ASP A 81 3.30 9.33 2.13
C ASP A 81 4.41 9.65 1.10
N CYS A 82 4.44 8.87 0.01
CA CYS A 82 5.45 8.97 -1.04
C CYS A 82 5.15 10.10 -2.03
N THR A 83 6.13 10.48 -2.83
CA THR A 83 5.96 11.42 -3.94
C THR A 83 5.30 10.75 -5.14
N SER A 84 4.82 11.56 -6.09
CA SER A 84 4.27 11.06 -7.35
C SER A 84 5.30 10.31 -8.20
N GLU A 85 6.58 10.69 -8.12
CA GLU A 85 7.68 9.99 -8.81
C GLU A 85 7.88 8.59 -8.26
N GLU A 86 7.96 8.47 -6.93
CA GLU A 86 8.07 7.17 -6.25
C GLU A 86 6.84 6.30 -6.51
N ALA A 87 5.65 6.90 -6.57
CA ALA A 87 4.42 6.20 -6.92
C ALA A 87 4.48 5.60 -8.33
N ASN A 88 5.04 6.32 -9.31
CA ASN A 88 5.21 5.82 -10.67
C ASN A 88 6.23 4.67 -10.75
N GLU A 89 7.33 4.74 -9.99
CA GLU A 89 8.27 3.61 -9.88
C GLU A 89 7.59 2.40 -9.24
N MET A 90 6.77 2.62 -8.20
CA MET A 90 6.01 1.56 -7.57
C MET A 90 5.00 0.90 -8.53
N LYS A 91 4.42 1.63 -9.49
CA LYS A 91 3.58 1.02 -10.55
C LYS A 91 4.36 -0.02 -11.36
N LYS A 92 5.61 0.29 -11.74
CA LYS A 92 6.46 -0.63 -12.50
C LYS A 92 6.80 -1.88 -11.70
N ILE A 93 7.04 -1.71 -10.39
CA ILE A 93 7.29 -2.81 -9.46
C ILE A 93 6.03 -3.66 -9.33
N ALA A 94 4.90 -3.05 -8.98
CA ALA A 94 3.64 -3.74 -8.76
C ALA A 94 3.12 -4.47 -10.00
N ALA A 95 3.44 -4.01 -11.21
CA ALA A 95 3.08 -4.70 -12.46
C ALA A 95 3.71 -6.10 -12.62
N LYS A 96 4.76 -6.41 -11.85
CA LYS A 96 5.42 -7.73 -11.84
C LYS A 96 4.72 -8.74 -10.93
N TYR A 97 3.81 -8.25 -10.08
CA TYR A 97 3.22 -9.00 -8.99
C TYR A 97 1.72 -9.19 -9.21
N ARG A 98 1.17 -10.25 -8.63
CA ARG A 98 -0.25 -10.59 -8.80
C ARG A 98 -1.13 -9.91 -7.76
N SER A 99 -0.63 -9.76 -6.54
CA SER A 99 -1.39 -9.18 -5.44
C SER A 99 -1.81 -7.74 -5.73
N LEU A 100 -2.99 -7.37 -5.23
CA LEU A 100 -3.50 -6.04 -5.44
C LEU A 100 -2.74 -5.05 -4.56
N VAL A 101 -1.86 -4.26 -5.20
CA VAL A 101 -1.06 -3.24 -4.51
C VAL A 101 -1.84 -1.92 -4.40
N THR A 102 -1.85 -1.35 -3.20
CA THR A 102 -2.36 -0.02 -2.91
C THR A 102 -1.28 0.84 -2.26
N LEU A 103 -1.19 2.09 -2.66
CA LEU A 103 -0.16 3.02 -2.18
C LEU A 103 -0.80 4.34 -1.75
N THR A 104 -0.36 4.90 -0.63
CA THR A 104 -0.70 6.29 -0.29
C THR A 104 0.28 7.26 -0.94
N VAL A 105 -0.19 8.37 -1.48
CA VAL A 105 0.65 9.37 -2.16
C VAL A 105 0.43 10.73 -1.54
N ALA A 106 1.49 11.43 -1.15
CA ALA A 106 1.42 12.78 -0.63
C ALA A 106 0.93 13.73 -1.75
N SER A 107 -0.12 14.50 -1.47
CA SER A 107 -0.64 15.49 -2.42
C SER A 107 -1.27 16.66 -1.66
N ASP A 108 -1.19 17.87 -2.19
CA ASP A 108 -1.86 19.05 -1.63
C ASP A 108 -3.37 19.08 -1.93
N SER A 109 -3.84 18.20 -2.80
CA SER A 109 -5.25 18.04 -3.16
C SER A 109 -6.07 17.32 -2.07
N PRO A 110 -7.41 17.48 -2.07
CA PRO A 110 -8.29 16.64 -1.25
C PRO A 110 -8.10 15.16 -1.53
N ILE A 111 -8.47 14.31 -0.55
CA ILE A 111 -8.21 12.87 -0.65
C ILE A 111 -8.97 12.27 -1.83
N SER A 112 -8.24 11.64 -2.75
CA SER A 112 -8.80 10.93 -3.91
C SER A 112 -8.22 9.52 -4.01
N ILE A 113 -9.02 8.58 -4.53
CA ILE A 113 -8.57 7.22 -4.81
C ILE A 113 -8.59 7.04 -6.32
N GLU A 114 -7.43 6.77 -6.90
CA GLU A 114 -7.29 6.48 -8.32
C GLU A 114 -7.00 5.00 -8.53
N HIS A 115 -7.70 4.39 -9.50
CA HIS A 115 -7.41 3.04 -9.95
C HIS A 115 -6.47 3.12 -11.16
N HIS A 116 -5.26 2.59 -11.00
CA HIS A 116 -4.27 2.43 -12.04
C HIS A 116 -4.22 0.94 -12.43
N PRO A 117 -4.94 0.52 -13.48
CA PRO A 117 -4.91 -0.87 -13.93
C PRO A 117 -3.48 -1.23 -14.34
N LEU A 118 -2.89 -2.20 -13.66
CA LEU A 118 -1.57 -2.69 -14.01
C LEU A 118 -1.75 -3.66 -15.18
N LYS A 119 -1.09 -3.38 -16.30
CA LYS A 119 -0.88 -4.40 -17.33
C LYS A 119 0.16 -5.36 -16.78
N GLN A 120 -0.29 -6.48 -16.24
CA GLN A 120 0.61 -7.57 -15.85
C GLN A 120 1.35 -8.02 -17.11
N VAL A 121 2.67 -8.08 -17.03
CA VAL A 121 3.49 -8.65 -18.10
C VAL A 121 3.31 -10.15 -18.00
N ALA A 122 2.59 -10.72 -18.97
CA ALA A 122 2.32 -12.15 -19.09
C ALA A 122 3.61 -12.95 -19.32
#